data_AF-A0A1D2JCG2-F1
#
_entry.id   AF-A0A1D2JCG2-F1
#
_cell.length_a   1.000
_cell.length_b   1.000
_cell.length_c   1.000
_cell.angle_alpha   90.00
_cell.angle_beta   90.00
_cell.angle_gamma   90.00
#
_symmetry.space_group_name_H-M   'P 1'
#
loop_
_entity.id
_entity.type
_entity.pdbx_description
1 polymer ?
#
loop_
_entity_poly.entity_id
_entity_poly.type
_entity_poly.pdbx_seq_one_letter_code
_entity_poly.pdbx_strand_id
1 'polypeptide(L)'
;MATTFCSLPIVDLTPLKNPNGLRKEEQKSLANQLYDVFVTTGFAYLVNYPLNFDHETLFDITREFFALPIEEKMKLSKRSFCKDNLNTYRGYFPTQPDLANDNLKEGFEIGPKHHGPQSLISNGSTNPGNLKVNLSEPNVWLAPTIFPFRFKLEQLHSELQSLASTLLSLFAIALNKEADFFSPYLTDSLSTLRLLHYPPNANPKLNPSILQQETSPDADSDSDTVKLCCPPHTDSGILTLLHQDATGGLEVQDSDGKWIAAPYVPGSIVVNIGDLMAKVSGGRFVATMHRVRAPPATASSPSPGADDGMQQGLGMGRFSVPFFFEPGEECAVRSVDDDIDGGDGTGALVYGDHVKAKMKTWVEFQGL
;
A
#
# COMPACT_ATOMS: atom_id res chain seq x y z
N MET A 1 -19.01 -11.51 0.50
CA MET A 1 -18.81 -10.99 1.88
C MET A 1 -17.71 -11.80 2.51
N ALA A 2 -16.89 -11.19 3.38
CA ALA A 2 -15.87 -11.94 4.08
C ALA A 2 -16.48 -13.10 4.90
N THR A 3 -15.69 -14.09 5.27
CA THR A 3 -16.05 -15.12 6.25
C THR A 3 -15.41 -14.82 7.61
N THR A 4 -15.79 -15.55 8.64
CA THR A 4 -15.09 -15.54 9.93
C THR A 4 -13.73 -16.22 9.82
N PHE A 5 -12.70 -15.70 10.50
CA PHE A 5 -11.36 -16.32 10.54
C PHE A 5 -10.62 -15.95 11.84
N CYS A 6 -9.61 -16.75 12.20
CA CYS A 6 -8.77 -16.50 13.39
C CYS A 6 -7.32 -16.14 13.04
N SER A 7 -6.93 -16.28 11.76
CA SER A 7 -5.60 -15.97 11.23
C SER A 7 -5.69 -15.77 9.73
N LEU A 8 -4.79 -14.96 9.15
CA LEU A 8 -4.71 -14.84 7.70
C LEU A 8 -4.12 -16.11 7.06
N PRO A 9 -4.62 -16.54 5.89
CA PRO A 9 -4.05 -17.66 5.16
C PRO A 9 -2.64 -17.34 4.64
N ILE A 10 -1.83 -18.38 4.45
CA ILE A 10 -0.50 -18.31 3.84
C ILE A 10 -0.55 -18.99 2.48
N VAL A 11 -0.09 -18.29 1.44
CA VAL A 11 0.01 -18.79 0.06
C VAL A 11 1.48 -18.88 -0.33
N ASP A 12 1.89 -20.07 -0.77
CA ASP A 12 3.27 -20.35 -1.19
C ASP A 12 3.45 -20.09 -2.69
N LEU A 13 4.32 -19.13 -3.03
CA LEU A 13 4.62 -18.74 -4.39
C LEU A 13 5.85 -19.43 -4.99
N THR A 14 6.38 -20.47 -4.33
CA THR A 14 7.47 -21.31 -4.86
C THR A 14 7.25 -21.75 -6.32
N PRO A 15 6.03 -22.13 -6.77
CA PRO A 15 5.81 -22.47 -8.17
C PRO A 15 6.22 -21.37 -9.17
N LEU A 16 6.16 -20.09 -8.78
CA LEU A 16 6.56 -18.96 -9.63
C LEU A 16 8.08 -18.87 -9.84
N LYS A 17 8.89 -19.57 -9.04
CA LYS A 17 10.35 -19.59 -9.15
C LYS A 17 10.87 -20.60 -10.19
N ASN A 18 9.98 -21.32 -10.88
CA ASN A 18 10.38 -22.29 -11.89
C ASN A 18 11.00 -21.57 -13.11
N PRO A 19 12.28 -21.81 -13.46
CA PRO A 19 12.93 -21.15 -14.60
C PRO A 19 12.29 -21.49 -15.95
N ASN A 20 11.53 -22.58 -16.03
CA ASN A 20 10.81 -23.00 -17.23
C ASN A 20 9.37 -22.45 -17.28
N GLY A 21 9.01 -21.56 -16.35
CA GLY A 21 7.66 -21.04 -16.19
C GLY A 21 6.73 -21.98 -15.41
N LEU A 22 5.53 -21.47 -15.13
CA LEU A 22 4.52 -22.16 -14.34
C LEU A 22 3.82 -23.23 -15.18
N ARG A 23 3.78 -24.49 -14.73
CA ARG A 23 3.02 -25.53 -15.44
C ARG A 23 1.52 -25.23 -15.34
N LYS A 24 0.72 -25.61 -16.34
CA LYS A 24 -0.74 -25.35 -16.37
C LYS A 24 -1.46 -25.83 -15.10
N GLU A 25 -1.11 -27.00 -14.59
CA GLU A 25 -1.71 -27.53 -13.35
C GLU A 25 -1.31 -26.73 -12.10
N GLU A 26 -0.06 -26.29 -12.01
CA GLU A 26 0.42 -25.42 -10.92
C GLU A 26 -0.24 -24.04 -10.98
N GLN A 27 -0.39 -23.50 -12.19
CA GLN A 27 -1.08 -22.24 -12.44
C GLN A 27 -2.54 -22.31 -11.99
N LYS A 28 -3.27 -23.36 -12.40
CA LYS A 28 -4.65 -23.57 -11.99
C LYS A 28 -4.79 -23.78 -10.48
N SER A 29 -3.91 -24.59 -9.89
CA SER A 29 -3.90 -24.83 -8.44
C SER A 29 -3.67 -23.54 -7.66
N LEU A 30 -2.68 -22.74 -8.05
CA LEU A 30 -2.37 -21.48 -7.39
C LEU A 30 -3.48 -20.43 -7.60
N ALA A 31 -4.05 -20.35 -8.80
CA ALA A 31 -5.20 -19.48 -9.08
C ALA A 31 -6.41 -19.86 -8.21
N ASN A 32 -6.72 -21.14 -8.04
CA ASN A 32 -7.80 -21.60 -7.16
C ASN A 32 -7.52 -21.26 -5.68
N GLN A 33 -6.28 -21.44 -5.22
CA GLN A 33 -5.92 -21.07 -3.85
C GLN A 33 -6.09 -19.57 -3.61
N LEU A 34 -5.68 -18.73 -4.57
CA LEU A 34 -5.89 -17.29 -4.50
C LEU A 34 -7.39 -16.93 -4.58
N TYR A 35 -8.17 -17.62 -5.41
CA TYR A 35 -9.63 -17.46 -5.45
C TYR A 35 -10.23 -17.66 -4.06
N ASP A 36 -9.95 -18.79 -3.42
CA ASP A 36 -10.48 -19.12 -2.09
C ASP A 36 -10.11 -18.07 -1.06
N VAL A 37 -8.87 -17.58 -1.07
CA VAL A 37 -8.41 -16.48 -0.21
C VAL A 37 -9.25 -15.22 -0.43
N PHE A 38 -9.38 -14.77 -1.69
CA PHE A 38 -9.96 -13.46 -1.96
C PHE A 38 -11.49 -13.44 -1.95
N VAL A 39 -12.16 -14.58 -2.09
CA VAL A 39 -13.62 -14.67 -1.87
C VAL A 39 -14.00 -14.82 -0.38
N THR A 40 -13.07 -15.21 0.49
CA THR A 40 -13.31 -15.43 1.92
C THR A 40 -12.70 -14.36 2.82
N THR A 41 -11.38 -14.19 2.78
CA THR A 41 -10.63 -13.34 3.71
C THR A 41 -10.31 -11.99 3.09
N GLY A 42 -10.03 -11.96 1.78
CA GLY A 42 -9.56 -10.76 1.08
C GLY A 42 -8.12 -10.36 1.40
N PHE A 43 -7.46 -11.10 2.30
CA PHE A 43 -6.09 -10.91 2.78
C PHE A 43 -5.35 -12.25 2.87
N ALA A 44 -4.05 -12.24 2.60
CA ALA A 44 -3.15 -13.38 2.86
C ALA A 44 -1.71 -12.93 3.10
N TYR A 45 -0.89 -13.83 3.61
CA TYR A 45 0.56 -13.75 3.48
C TYR A 45 0.99 -14.49 2.21
N LEU A 46 1.88 -13.87 1.42
CA LEU A 46 2.61 -14.52 0.34
C LEU A 46 4.01 -14.84 0.84
N VAL A 47 4.42 -16.10 0.71
CA VAL A 47 5.78 -16.56 1.04
C VAL A 47 6.47 -17.10 -0.21
N ASN A 48 7.80 -17.18 -0.17
CA ASN A 48 8.60 -17.68 -1.28
C ASN A 48 8.35 -16.94 -2.61
N TYR A 49 8.01 -15.65 -2.56
CA TYR A 49 7.82 -14.82 -3.74
C TYR A 49 9.13 -14.62 -4.53
N PRO A 50 9.07 -14.42 -5.86
CA PRO A 50 10.25 -14.38 -6.74
C PRO A 50 10.89 -12.97 -6.82
N LEU A 51 11.07 -12.29 -5.69
CA LEU A 51 11.83 -11.04 -5.64
C LEU A 51 13.30 -11.34 -5.37
N ASN A 52 14.19 -10.54 -5.96
CA ASN A 52 15.60 -10.54 -5.57
C ASN A 52 15.86 -9.53 -4.45
N PHE A 53 14.90 -8.64 -4.21
CA PHE A 53 14.97 -7.67 -3.14
C PHE A 53 14.82 -8.32 -1.76
N ASP A 54 15.75 -8.00 -0.87
CA ASP A 54 15.79 -8.52 0.49
C ASP A 54 14.96 -7.64 1.46
N HIS A 55 14.20 -8.29 2.34
CA HIS A 55 13.29 -7.61 3.28
C HIS A 55 14.08 -6.81 4.32
N GLU A 56 15.20 -7.31 4.82
CA GLU A 56 16.01 -6.60 5.82
C GLU A 56 16.59 -5.32 5.21
N THR A 57 17.16 -5.43 4.00
CA THR A 57 17.65 -4.31 3.20
C THR A 57 16.57 -3.24 2.98
N LEU A 58 15.31 -3.63 2.78
CA LEU A 58 14.20 -2.67 2.63
C LEU A 58 14.02 -1.81 3.87
N PHE A 59 14.00 -2.45 5.04
CA PHE A 59 13.78 -1.75 6.29
C PHE A 59 15.01 -0.96 6.75
N ASP A 60 16.24 -1.38 6.39
CA ASP A 60 17.45 -0.56 6.56
C ASP A 60 17.35 0.74 5.76
N ILE A 61 17.03 0.64 4.45
CA ILE A 61 16.85 1.81 3.58
C ILE A 61 15.75 2.74 4.12
N THR A 62 14.66 2.15 4.58
CA THR A 62 13.52 2.89 5.14
C THR A 62 13.92 3.63 6.43
N ARG A 63 14.64 2.96 7.35
CA ARG A 63 15.18 3.60 8.55
C ARG A 63 16.13 4.74 8.22
N GLU A 64 17.07 4.52 7.31
CA GLU A 64 18.05 5.53 6.91
C GLU A 64 17.37 6.76 6.31
N PHE A 65 16.37 6.57 5.45
CA PHE A 65 15.59 7.68 4.89
C PHE A 65 14.92 8.51 5.99
N PHE A 66 14.23 7.87 6.93
CA PHE A 66 13.48 8.60 7.97
C PHE A 66 14.37 9.19 9.07
N ALA A 67 15.59 8.69 9.22
CA ALA A 67 16.63 9.28 10.09
C ALA A 67 17.29 10.55 9.51
N LEU A 68 17.06 10.86 8.22
CA LEU A 68 17.56 12.11 7.63
C LEU A 68 17.01 13.35 8.35
N PRO A 69 17.78 14.46 8.41
CA PRO A 69 17.29 15.74 8.90
C PRO A 69 16.00 16.15 8.17
N ILE A 70 15.07 16.77 8.90
CA ILE A 70 13.77 17.19 8.34
C ILE A 70 13.97 18.12 7.14
N GLU A 71 15.00 18.95 7.16
CA GLU A 71 15.35 19.86 6.07
C GLU A 71 15.69 19.10 4.78
N GLU A 72 16.33 17.94 4.87
CA GLU A 72 16.62 17.09 3.71
C GLU A 72 15.35 16.40 3.20
N LYS A 73 14.53 15.84 4.10
CA LYS A 73 13.25 15.22 3.73
C LYS A 73 12.29 16.22 3.07
N MET A 74 12.23 17.45 3.57
CA MET A 74 11.36 18.50 3.03
C MET A 74 11.76 18.99 1.63
N LYS A 75 13.02 18.79 1.18
CA LYS A 75 13.40 19.03 -0.23
C LYS A 75 12.65 18.12 -1.20
N LEU A 76 12.18 16.96 -0.73
CA LEU A 76 11.38 16.02 -1.50
C LEU A 76 9.88 16.22 -1.32
N SER A 77 9.44 17.17 -0.49
CA SER A 77 8.04 17.22 -0.10
C SER A 77 7.13 17.58 -1.27
N LYS A 78 5.87 17.13 -1.21
CA LYS A 78 4.86 17.59 -2.15
C LYS A 78 4.66 19.11 -2.03
N ARG A 79 4.14 19.71 -3.10
CA ARG A 79 3.82 21.14 -3.22
C ARG A 79 2.88 21.64 -2.14
N SER A 80 1.96 20.79 -1.68
CA SER A 80 1.04 21.08 -0.57
C SER A 80 1.78 21.39 0.75
N PHE A 81 2.98 20.84 0.93
CA PHE A 81 3.82 21.07 2.12
C PHE A 81 4.91 22.12 1.89
N CYS A 82 5.42 22.26 0.66
CA CYS A 82 6.40 23.27 0.28
C CYS A 82 6.04 23.87 -1.09
N LYS A 83 5.61 25.13 -1.12
CA LYS A 83 5.11 25.79 -2.35
C LYS A 83 6.17 25.96 -3.44
N ASP A 84 7.44 25.86 -3.10
CA ASP A 84 8.55 25.95 -4.06
C ASP A 84 8.76 24.62 -4.80
N ASN A 85 8.22 23.51 -4.28
CA ASN A 85 8.30 22.21 -4.94
C ASN A 85 7.25 22.08 -6.05
N LEU A 86 7.60 21.30 -7.08
CA LEU A 86 6.78 21.10 -8.28
C LEU A 86 5.77 19.96 -8.13
N ASN A 87 6.22 18.85 -7.56
CA ASN A 87 5.44 17.62 -7.46
C ASN A 87 4.22 17.78 -6.56
N THR A 88 3.07 17.30 -7.03
CA THR A 88 1.78 17.36 -6.33
C THR A 88 1.35 16.02 -5.74
N TYR A 89 1.88 14.91 -6.25
CA TYR A 89 1.46 13.55 -5.96
C TYR A 89 2.58 12.67 -5.40
N ARG A 90 3.79 12.72 -5.98
CA ARG A 90 4.98 11.97 -5.58
C ARG A 90 5.87 12.78 -4.66
N GLY A 91 6.61 12.09 -3.80
CA GLY A 91 7.54 12.73 -2.87
C GLY A 91 7.17 12.52 -1.40
N TYR A 92 7.74 13.36 -0.55
CA TYR A 92 7.62 13.25 0.90
C TYR A 92 6.38 13.98 1.43
N PHE A 93 5.79 13.44 2.50
CA PHE A 93 4.81 14.13 3.34
C PHE A 93 5.19 13.95 4.81
N PRO A 94 5.24 15.03 5.61
CA PRO A 94 5.54 14.95 7.04
C PRO A 94 4.32 14.52 7.86
N THR A 95 4.55 14.19 9.13
CA THR A 95 3.47 14.08 10.12
C THR A 95 2.71 15.39 10.25
N GLN A 96 1.40 15.34 10.43
CA GLN A 96 0.54 16.53 10.57
C GLN A 96 -0.35 16.41 11.83
N PRO A 97 0.24 16.43 13.03
CA PRO A 97 -0.47 16.14 14.29
C PRO A 97 -1.59 17.14 14.61
N ASP A 98 -1.56 18.33 14.01
CA ASP A 98 -2.52 19.41 14.27
C ASP A 98 -3.69 19.43 13.27
N LEU A 99 -3.65 18.62 12.19
CA LEU A 99 -4.63 18.68 11.09
C LEU A 99 -5.64 17.53 11.07
N ALA A 100 -5.28 16.35 11.57
CA ALA A 100 -6.21 15.23 11.65
C ALA A 100 -5.79 14.20 12.70
N ASN A 101 -6.77 13.40 13.12
CA ASN A 101 -6.64 12.40 14.18
C ASN A 101 -5.81 11.15 13.79
N ASP A 102 -5.52 11.00 12.50
CA ASP A 102 -4.85 9.86 11.86
C ASP A 102 -3.54 10.24 11.15
N ASN A 103 -3.18 11.53 11.12
CA ASN A 103 -1.99 12.03 10.42
C ASN A 103 -0.71 11.97 11.28
N LEU A 104 -0.50 10.84 11.94
CA LEU A 104 0.63 10.56 12.81
C LEU A 104 1.79 9.86 12.11
N LYS A 105 1.69 9.69 10.79
CA LYS A 105 2.71 9.05 9.96
C LYS A 105 3.35 10.07 9.03
N GLU A 106 4.63 9.87 8.77
CA GLU A 106 5.31 10.49 7.64
C GLU A 106 5.54 9.43 6.55
N GLY A 107 5.72 9.88 5.31
CA GLY A 107 5.91 8.95 4.20
C GLY A 107 6.64 9.53 3.00
N PHE A 108 7.21 8.63 2.21
CA PHE A 108 7.88 8.97 0.95
C PHE A 108 7.37 8.06 -0.16
N GLU A 109 6.85 8.67 -1.22
CA GLU A 109 6.15 7.98 -2.30
C GLU A 109 6.88 8.11 -3.63
N ILE A 110 7.04 6.97 -4.28
CA ILE A 110 7.58 6.87 -5.63
C ILE A 110 6.66 6.02 -6.51
N GLY A 111 6.56 6.42 -7.77
CA GLY A 111 5.91 5.66 -8.83
C GLY A 111 6.90 4.93 -9.73
N PRO A 112 6.44 4.51 -10.92
CA PRO A 112 7.30 3.88 -11.92
C PRO A 112 8.51 4.72 -12.28
N LYS A 113 9.56 4.06 -12.75
CA LYS A 113 10.72 4.74 -13.31
C LYS A 113 10.34 5.48 -14.59
N HIS A 114 10.48 6.80 -14.60
CA HIS A 114 10.28 7.59 -15.82
C HIS A 114 11.48 7.44 -16.77
N HIS A 115 11.18 7.00 -17.99
CA HIS A 115 12.12 6.94 -19.10
C HIS A 115 11.95 8.19 -19.98
N GLY A 116 12.40 9.35 -19.50
CA GLY A 116 12.35 10.59 -20.27
C GLY A 116 13.00 11.77 -19.53
N PRO A 117 13.42 12.84 -20.24
CA PRO A 117 13.88 14.05 -19.59
C PRO A 117 12.74 14.67 -18.77
N GLN A 118 13.03 14.99 -17.51
CA GLN A 118 12.11 15.58 -16.53
C GLN A 118 11.43 16.88 -17.04
N SER A 119 11.98 17.50 -18.10
CA SER A 119 11.50 18.75 -18.71
C SER A 119 10.37 18.61 -19.73
N LEU A 120 9.93 17.40 -20.12
CA LEU A 120 8.83 17.20 -21.08
C LEU A 120 7.45 17.07 -20.43
N ILE A 121 7.36 17.26 -19.12
CA ILE A 121 6.09 17.28 -18.42
C ILE A 121 5.34 18.52 -18.90
N SER A 122 4.24 18.27 -19.58
CA SER A 122 3.28 19.27 -20.01
C SER A 122 3.01 20.24 -18.86
N ASN A 123 3.36 21.51 -19.09
CA ASN A 123 2.84 22.64 -18.32
C ASN A 123 1.32 22.61 -18.45
N GLY A 124 0.65 21.83 -17.60
CA GLY A 124 -0.78 21.92 -17.39
C GLY A 124 -1.07 23.34 -16.93
N SER A 125 -1.69 24.12 -17.82
CA SER A 125 -2.31 25.44 -17.61
C SER A 125 -1.79 26.24 -16.41
N THR A 126 -0.98 27.27 -16.68
CA THR A 126 -0.52 28.28 -15.72
C THR A 126 -1.65 29.23 -15.24
N ASN A 127 -2.89 28.72 -15.08
CA ASN A 127 -3.94 29.45 -14.40
C ASN A 127 -3.74 29.29 -12.88
N PRO A 128 -3.46 30.37 -12.13
CA PRO A 128 -3.18 30.31 -10.69
C PRO A 128 -4.33 29.81 -9.80
N GLY A 129 -5.47 29.41 -10.38
CA GLY A 129 -6.69 29.05 -9.67
C GLY A 129 -7.19 27.61 -9.87
N ASN A 130 -6.43 26.72 -10.53
CA ASN A 130 -6.80 25.31 -10.70
C ASN A 130 -5.53 24.44 -10.79
N LEU A 131 -4.96 24.06 -9.65
CA LEU A 131 -3.78 23.19 -9.60
C LEU A 131 -4.22 21.75 -9.86
N LYS A 132 -4.23 21.35 -11.14
CA LYS A 132 -4.57 19.97 -11.52
C LYS A 132 -3.47 19.02 -11.02
N VAL A 133 -3.82 18.13 -10.08
CA VAL A 133 -2.95 17.03 -9.61
C VAL A 133 -2.45 16.23 -10.81
N ASN A 134 -1.13 16.00 -10.88
CA ASN A 134 -0.49 15.16 -11.88
C ASN A 134 -0.14 13.79 -11.30
N LEU A 135 -0.89 12.75 -11.67
CA LEU A 135 -0.72 11.39 -11.13
C LEU A 135 0.50 10.65 -11.73
N SER A 136 0.91 11.07 -12.92
CA SER A 136 2.01 10.46 -13.69
C SER A 136 3.29 11.31 -13.66
N GLU A 137 3.42 12.22 -12.68
CA GLU A 137 4.64 13.01 -12.49
C GLU A 137 5.84 12.13 -12.09
N PRO A 138 7.08 12.53 -12.45
CA PRO A 138 8.27 11.77 -12.12
C PRO A 138 8.62 11.82 -10.65
N ASN A 139 9.35 10.79 -10.21
CA ASN A 139 9.91 10.71 -8.88
C ASN A 139 10.92 11.86 -8.63
N VAL A 140 10.92 12.37 -7.40
CA VAL A 140 11.93 13.31 -6.87
C VAL A 140 12.90 12.56 -5.98
N TRP A 141 14.18 12.93 -6.06
CA TRP A 141 15.27 12.22 -5.37
C TRP A 141 16.29 13.19 -4.79
N LEU A 142 16.84 12.84 -3.63
CA LEU A 142 18.01 13.51 -3.08
C LEU A 142 19.26 13.14 -3.89
N ALA A 143 20.31 13.93 -3.71
CA ALA A 143 21.61 13.60 -4.29
C ALA A 143 22.10 12.23 -3.76
N PRO A 144 22.77 11.40 -4.59
CA PRO A 144 23.30 10.11 -4.15
C PRO A 144 24.27 10.18 -2.97
N THR A 145 24.91 11.34 -2.75
CA THR A 145 25.78 11.60 -1.59
C THR A 145 25.03 11.74 -0.27
N ILE A 146 23.71 11.97 -0.31
CA ILE A 146 22.84 12.12 0.85
C ILE A 146 22.00 10.84 1.05
N PHE A 147 21.46 10.29 -0.04
CA PHE A 147 20.64 9.09 -0.01
C PHE A 147 20.93 8.19 -1.22
N PRO A 148 21.82 7.20 -1.11
CA PRO A 148 22.33 6.42 -2.24
C PRO A 148 21.41 5.26 -2.71
N PHE A 149 20.14 5.20 -2.27
CA PHE A 149 19.27 4.03 -2.50
C PHE A 149 18.25 4.18 -3.62
N ARG A 150 18.32 5.25 -4.42
CA ARG A 150 17.43 5.42 -5.58
C ARG A 150 17.31 4.16 -6.44
N PHE A 151 18.45 3.58 -6.84
CA PHE A 151 18.44 2.39 -7.71
C PHE A 151 17.78 1.17 -7.04
N LYS A 152 18.00 0.98 -5.74
CA LYS A 152 17.39 -0.10 -4.97
C LYS A 152 15.87 0.07 -4.88
N LEU A 153 15.38 1.27 -4.62
CA LEU A 153 13.95 1.55 -4.57
C LEU A 153 13.27 1.44 -5.94
N GLU A 154 13.92 1.90 -7.01
CA GLU A 154 13.47 1.68 -8.39
C GLU A 154 13.44 0.18 -8.75
N GLN A 155 14.43 -0.60 -8.30
CA GLN A 155 14.45 -2.07 -8.46
C GLN A 155 13.26 -2.70 -7.74
N LEU A 156 13.05 -2.39 -6.46
CA LEU A 156 11.94 -2.94 -5.67
C LEU A 156 10.58 -2.62 -6.30
N HIS A 157 10.37 -1.37 -6.73
CA HIS A 157 9.15 -0.98 -7.44
C HIS A 157 8.94 -1.85 -8.69
N SER A 158 9.98 -2.02 -9.51
CA SER A 158 9.90 -2.82 -10.73
C SER A 158 9.59 -4.30 -10.44
N GLU A 159 10.24 -4.90 -9.44
CA GLU A 159 10.00 -6.29 -9.06
C GLU A 159 8.58 -6.50 -8.50
N LEU A 160 8.07 -5.56 -7.70
CA LEU A 160 6.69 -5.60 -7.20
C LEU A 160 5.67 -5.36 -8.30
N GLN A 161 5.96 -4.53 -9.29
CA GLN A 161 5.14 -4.37 -10.49
C GLN A 161 5.04 -5.69 -11.27
N SER A 162 6.16 -6.41 -11.45
CA SER A 162 6.17 -7.72 -12.10
C SER A 162 5.42 -8.78 -11.30
N LEU A 163 5.55 -8.78 -9.96
CA LEU A 163 4.77 -9.67 -9.10
C LEU A 163 3.27 -9.37 -9.19
N ALA A 164 2.88 -8.09 -9.13
CA ALA A 164 1.49 -7.67 -9.29
C ALA A 164 0.91 -8.10 -10.65
N SER A 165 1.68 -7.95 -11.74
CA SER A 165 1.30 -8.46 -13.06
C SER A 165 1.04 -9.97 -13.06
N THR A 166 1.92 -10.75 -12.41
CA THR A 166 1.76 -12.20 -12.29
C THR A 166 0.51 -12.58 -11.49
N LEU A 167 0.27 -11.88 -10.37
CA LEU A 167 -0.92 -12.10 -9.55
C LEU A 167 -2.21 -11.73 -10.29
N LEU A 168 -2.22 -10.65 -11.07
CA LEU A 168 -3.36 -10.30 -11.91
C LEU A 168 -3.66 -11.39 -12.94
N SER A 169 -2.64 -11.96 -13.60
CA SER A 169 -2.86 -13.10 -14.49
C SER A 169 -3.47 -14.32 -13.79
N LEU A 170 -3.06 -14.59 -12.54
CA LEU A 170 -3.66 -15.65 -11.73
C LEU A 170 -5.10 -15.32 -11.31
N PHE A 171 -5.39 -14.05 -11.01
CA PHE A 171 -6.75 -13.58 -10.71
C PHE A 171 -7.68 -13.70 -11.91
N ALA A 172 -7.19 -13.41 -13.12
CA ALA A 172 -7.97 -13.59 -14.33
C ALA A 172 -8.37 -15.06 -14.50
N ILE A 173 -7.41 -15.98 -14.34
CA ILE A 173 -7.67 -17.42 -14.41
C ILE A 173 -8.63 -17.88 -13.32
N ALA A 174 -8.44 -17.40 -12.09
CA ALA A 174 -9.32 -17.66 -10.95
C ALA A 174 -10.77 -17.22 -11.22
N LEU A 175 -10.94 -16.15 -12.00
CA LEU A 175 -12.25 -15.61 -12.43
C LEU A 175 -12.74 -16.21 -13.76
N ASN A 176 -12.15 -17.32 -14.21
CA ASN A 176 -12.46 -18.00 -15.47
C ASN A 176 -12.33 -17.09 -16.72
N LYS A 177 -11.31 -16.23 -16.72
CA LYS A 177 -10.90 -15.41 -17.88
C LYS A 177 -9.53 -15.83 -18.38
N GLU A 178 -9.18 -15.36 -19.59
CA GLU A 178 -7.84 -15.52 -20.14
C GLU A 178 -6.80 -14.82 -19.25
N ALA A 179 -5.60 -15.39 -19.17
CA ALA A 179 -4.54 -14.92 -18.25
C ALA A 179 -4.10 -13.47 -18.52
N ASP A 180 -4.37 -12.93 -19.69
CA ASP A 180 -4.03 -11.59 -20.12
C ASP A 180 -5.18 -10.58 -19.97
N PHE A 181 -6.34 -10.97 -19.41
CA PHE A 181 -7.53 -10.13 -19.27
C PHE A 181 -7.24 -8.77 -18.60
N PHE A 182 -6.36 -8.75 -17.60
CA PHE A 182 -5.95 -7.53 -16.89
C PHE A 182 -4.72 -6.82 -17.46
N SER A 183 -4.16 -7.29 -18.59
CA SER A 183 -2.98 -6.65 -19.21
C SER A 183 -3.17 -5.16 -19.53
N PRO A 184 -4.37 -4.68 -19.93
CA PRO A 184 -4.59 -3.24 -20.11
C PRO A 184 -4.36 -2.40 -18.86
N TYR A 185 -4.40 -2.99 -17.65
CA TYR A 185 -4.17 -2.27 -16.40
C TYR A 185 -2.68 -2.02 -16.16
N LEU A 186 -1.80 -2.77 -16.84
CA LEU A 186 -0.35 -2.66 -16.71
C LEU A 186 0.20 -1.48 -17.52
N THR A 187 -0.49 -1.06 -18.58
CA THR A 187 -0.11 0.07 -19.43
C THR A 187 -0.15 1.37 -18.62
N ASP A 188 0.97 2.08 -18.60
CA ASP A 188 1.15 3.36 -17.90
C ASP A 188 0.66 3.34 -16.44
N SER A 189 0.79 2.18 -15.78
CA SER A 189 0.34 1.94 -14.41
C SER A 189 0.80 3.04 -13.45
N LEU A 190 -0.13 3.54 -12.62
CA LEU A 190 0.13 4.57 -11.62
C LEU A 190 0.64 4.01 -10.29
N SER A 191 1.14 2.77 -10.28
CA SER A 191 1.51 2.05 -9.07
C SER A 191 2.46 2.83 -8.18
N THR A 192 2.27 2.71 -6.87
CA THR A 192 2.94 3.54 -5.87
C THR A 192 3.64 2.67 -4.85
N LEU A 193 4.97 2.79 -4.74
CA LEU A 193 5.71 2.31 -3.57
C LEU A 193 5.75 3.44 -2.55
N ARG A 194 5.28 3.17 -1.33
CA ARG A 194 5.23 4.15 -0.25
C ARG A 194 6.01 3.64 0.95
N LEU A 195 7.06 4.33 1.32
CA LEU A 195 7.76 4.12 2.59
C LEU A 195 6.95 4.86 3.66
N LEU A 196 6.57 4.18 4.74
CA LEU A 196 5.82 4.76 5.85
C LEU A 196 6.59 4.58 7.16
N HIS A 197 6.61 5.65 7.94
CA HIS A 197 7.09 5.66 9.30
C HIS A 197 6.01 6.19 10.24
N TYR A 198 5.75 5.40 11.27
CA TYR A 198 4.84 5.69 12.37
C TYR A 198 5.71 5.85 13.61
N PRO A 199 6.09 7.09 13.97
CA PRO A 199 6.91 7.34 15.14
C PRO A 199 6.29 6.71 16.39
N PRO A 200 7.09 6.37 17.42
CA PRO A 200 6.54 5.94 18.69
C PRO A 200 5.66 7.04 19.24
N ASN A 201 4.64 6.66 20.00
CA ASN A 201 3.82 7.60 20.76
C ASN A 201 4.67 8.28 21.85
N ALA A 202 5.48 9.27 21.47
CA ALA A 202 6.44 9.94 22.34
C ALA A 202 5.98 11.34 22.75
N ASN A 203 4.82 11.82 22.30
CA ASN A 203 4.37 13.16 22.61
C ASN A 203 3.30 13.16 23.72
N PRO A 204 3.67 13.40 25.00
CA PRO A 204 2.69 13.59 26.08
C PRO A 204 1.80 14.83 25.89
N LYS A 205 2.08 15.66 24.87
CA LYS A 205 1.24 16.80 24.45
C LYS A 205 0.30 16.48 23.29
N LEU A 206 0.34 15.28 22.70
CA LEU A 206 -0.69 14.89 21.75
C LEU A 206 -2.02 14.87 22.50
N ASN A 207 -2.94 15.75 22.11
CA ASN A 207 -4.22 15.88 22.77
C ASN A 207 -4.92 14.50 22.72
N PRO A 208 -5.29 13.89 23.87
CA PRO A 208 -5.93 12.57 23.88
C PRO A 208 -7.20 12.49 23.02
N SER A 209 -7.84 13.64 22.79
CA SER A 209 -9.01 13.84 21.93
C SER A 209 -8.71 13.75 20.42
N ILE A 210 -7.43 13.83 20.03
CA ILE A 210 -6.97 13.75 18.62
C ILE A 210 -6.69 12.30 18.24
N LEU A 211 -6.58 11.35 19.16
CA LEU A 211 -6.46 9.94 18.77
C LEU A 211 -7.86 9.34 18.65
N GLN A 212 -8.20 8.74 17.50
CA GLN A 212 -9.40 7.91 17.42
C GLN A 212 -9.23 6.75 18.42
N GLN A 213 -10.09 6.76 19.42
CA GLN A 213 -10.23 5.70 20.40
C GLN A 213 -11.48 4.93 20.00
N GLU A 214 -11.30 3.68 19.59
CA GLU A 214 -12.42 2.76 19.49
C GLU A 214 -12.44 1.87 20.74
N THR A 215 -13.62 1.77 21.35
CA THR A 215 -13.91 0.72 22.32
C THR A 215 -14.00 -0.59 21.57
N SER A 216 -13.16 -1.57 21.90
CA SER A 216 -13.32 -2.91 21.35
C SER A 216 -14.69 -3.46 21.73
N PRO A 217 -15.43 -4.13 20.82
CA PRO A 217 -16.75 -4.68 21.12
C PRO A 217 -16.72 -5.76 22.23
N ASP A 218 -15.53 -6.30 22.54
CA ASP A 218 -15.28 -7.26 23.61
C ASP A 218 -14.70 -6.63 24.90
N ALA A 219 -14.74 -5.30 25.06
CA ALA A 219 -14.17 -4.62 26.21
C ALA A 219 -15.07 -4.73 27.46
N ASP A 220 -14.71 -5.63 28.38
CA ASP A 220 -15.37 -5.81 29.69
C ASP A 220 -15.06 -4.68 30.71
N SER A 221 -14.27 -3.67 30.34
CA SER A 221 -14.00 -2.50 31.19
C SER A 221 -13.61 -1.26 30.38
N ASP A 222 -13.81 -0.09 30.99
CA ASP A 222 -13.46 1.27 30.54
C ASP A 222 -11.93 1.48 30.23
N SER A 223 -11.13 0.40 30.21
CA SER A 223 -9.66 0.43 30.09
C SER A 223 -9.09 -0.03 28.75
N ASP A 224 -9.89 -0.63 27.85
CA ASP A 224 -9.42 -1.16 26.56
C ASP A 224 -9.63 -0.20 25.37
N THR A 225 -9.24 1.06 25.54
CA THR A 225 -9.20 2.02 24.41
C THR A 225 -8.04 1.68 23.49
N VAL A 226 -8.36 1.27 22.25
CA VAL A 226 -7.34 1.00 21.22
C VAL A 226 -6.95 2.30 20.55
N LYS A 227 -5.67 2.68 20.64
CA LYS A 227 -5.11 3.80 19.88
C LYS A 227 -4.80 3.34 18.46
N LEU A 228 -5.31 4.06 17.46
CA LEU A 228 -5.07 3.77 16.06
C LEU A 228 -4.13 4.80 15.42
N CYS A 229 -3.20 4.31 14.59
CA CYS A 229 -2.36 5.13 13.70
C CYS A 229 -2.87 5.12 12.25
N CYS A 230 -3.75 4.19 11.91
CA CYS A 230 -4.50 4.18 10.66
C CYS A 230 -5.92 3.70 10.99
N PRO A 231 -6.96 4.52 10.75
CA PRO A 231 -8.33 4.15 11.06
C PRO A 231 -8.83 3.01 10.15
N PRO A 232 -9.98 2.38 10.49
CA PRO A 232 -10.65 1.43 9.62
C PRO A 232 -10.85 1.97 8.21
N HIS A 233 -10.32 1.27 7.20
CA HIS A 233 -10.54 1.59 5.79
C HIS A 233 -10.43 0.33 4.91
N THR A 234 -10.87 0.46 3.67
CA THR A 234 -10.50 -0.43 2.56
C THR A 234 -9.57 0.32 1.61
N ASP A 235 -8.68 -0.41 0.96
CA ASP A 235 -7.85 0.17 -0.10
C ASP A 235 -8.73 0.48 -1.32
N SER A 236 -8.55 1.64 -1.96
CA SER A 236 -9.37 2.03 -3.11
C SER A 236 -9.00 1.36 -4.42
N GLY A 237 -7.75 0.89 -4.53
CA GLY A 237 -7.15 0.42 -5.77
C GLY A 237 -7.48 -1.03 -6.14
N ILE A 238 -6.56 -1.66 -6.86
CA ILE A 238 -6.73 -3.03 -7.36
C ILE A 238 -6.12 -4.05 -6.38
N LEU A 239 -4.84 -3.87 -6.04
CA LEU A 239 -4.04 -4.84 -5.30
C LEU A 239 -3.00 -4.09 -4.47
N THR A 240 -2.81 -4.52 -3.23
CA THR A 240 -1.78 -4.01 -2.33
C THR A 240 -0.83 -5.14 -1.95
N LEU A 241 0.47 -4.86 -2.05
CA LEU A 241 1.55 -5.73 -1.56
C LEU A 241 2.30 -4.99 -0.46
N LEU A 242 2.20 -5.48 0.78
CA LEU A 242 2.67 -4.80 1.97
C LEU A 242 3.82 -5.55 2.62
N HIS A 243 4.98 -4.91 2.65
CA HIS A 243 6.05 -5.31 3.58
C HIS A 243 5.78 -4.64 4.93
N GLN A 244 5.73 -5.43 5.99
CA GLN A 244 5.62 -4.94 7.37
C GLN A 244 6.80 -5.39 8.22
N ASP A 245 7.14 -4.61 9.23
CA ASP A 245 8.17 -4.94 10.21
C ASP A 245 7.62 -5.81 11.35
N ALA A 246 8.50 -6.22 12.26
CA ALA A 246 8.14 -7.01 13.44
C ALA A 246 7.34 -6.24 14.51
N THR A 247 7.14 -4.92 14.36
CA THR A 247 6.39 -4.10 15.31
C THR A 247 4.90 -4.46 15.31
N GLY A 248 4.38 -4.94 14.18
CA GLY A 248 3.00 -5.38 14.03
C GLY A 248 1.99 -4.23 14.00
N GLY A 249 0.77 -4.50 14.47
CA GLY A 249 -0.30 -3.50 14.60
C GLY A 249 -1.37 -3.53 13.51
N LEU A 250 -1.14 -4.20 12.38
CA LEU A 250 -2.18 -4.41 11.37
C LEU A 250 -3.27 -5.35 11.92
N GLU A 251 -4.52 -4.95 11.78
CA GLU A 251 -5.70 -5.75 12.09
C GLU A 251 -6.67 -5.76 10.91
N VAL A 252 -7.28 -6.91 10.64
CA VAL A 252 -8.24 -7.13 9.55
C VAL A 252 -9.57 -7.54 10.15
N GLN A 253 -10.67 -6.92 9.70
CA GLN A 253 -12.00 -7.21 10.21
C GLN A 253 -12.61 -8.43 9.52
N ASP A 254 -13.11 -9.39 10.29
CA ASP A 254 -13.87 -10.52 9.76
C ASP A 254 -15.36 -10.18 9.56
N SER A 255 -16.16 -11.16 9.12
CA SER A 255 -17.59 -10.97 8.87
C SER A 255 -18.45 -10.72 10.11
N ASP A 256 -17.96 -11.10 11.29
CA ASP A 256 -18.64 -10.86 12.57
C ASP A 256 -18.28 -9.49 13.15
N GLY A 257 -17.46 -8.71 12.43
CA GLY A 257 -16.99 -7.40 12.86
C GLY A 257 -15.78 -7.47 13.80
N LYS A 258 -15.21 -8.65 14.02
CA LYS A 258 -14.07 -8.86 14.92
C LYS A 258 -12.77 -8.47 14.23
N TRP A 259 -11.92 -7.75 14.97
CA TRP A 259 -10.58 -7.38 14.51
C TRP A 259 -9.58 -8.50 14.77
N ILE A 260 -9.01 -9.06 13.71
CA ILE A 260 -8.04 -10.14 13.75
C ILE A 260 -6.64 -9.59 13.46
N ALA A 261 -5.69 -9.84 14.36
CA ALA A 261 -4.32 -9.39 14.18
C ALA A 261 -3.64 -10.08 12.99
N ALA A 262 -2.90 -9.30 12.20
CA ALA A 262 -2.03 -9.76 11.13
C ALA A 262 -0.56 -9.58 11.55
N PRO A 263 -0.01 -10.47 12.40
CA PRO A 263 1.35 -10.34 12.93
C PRO A 263 2.41 -10.38 11.83
N TYR A 264 3.64 -9.96 12.16
CA TYR A 264 4.76 -10.15 11.25
C TYR A 264 5.06 -11.65 11.06
N VAL A 265 5.14 -12.07 9.81
CA VAL A 265 5.62 -13.40 9.43
C VAL A 265 6.93 -13.20 8.65
N PRO A 266 8.09 -13.68 9.16
CA PRO A 266 9.38 -13.54 8.48
C PRO A 266 9.36 -14.08 7.05
N GLY A 267 9.94 -13.33 6.11
CA GLY A 267 10.00 -13.72 4.70
C GLY A 267 8.65 -13.69 3.98
N SER A 268 7.67 -12.96 4.51
CA SER A 268 6.36 -12.79 3.88
C SER A 268 6.08 -11.34 3.46
N ILE A 269 5.19 -11.20 2.49
CA ILE A 269 4.47 -9.95 2.22
C ILE A 269 2.99 -10.17 2.46
N VAL A 270 2.30 -9.19 3.04
CA VAL A 270 0.84 -9.21 3.12
C VAL A 270 0.29 -8.78 1.78
N VAL A 271 -0.74 -9.48 1.28
CA VAL A 271 -1.46 -9.13 0.07
C VAL A 271 -2.94 -8.93 0.40
N ASN A 272 -3.54 -7.89 -0.18
CA ASN A 272 -4.98 -7.67 -0.16
C ASN A 272 -5.46 -7.02 -1.45
N ILE A 273 -6.75 -7.14 -1.73
CA ILE A 273 -7.39 -6.45 -2.85
C ILE A 273 -8.14 -5.21 -2.37
N GLY A 274 -8.27 -4.22 -3.26
CA GLY A 274 -9.02 -3.00 -3.00
C GLY A 274 -10.43 -3.00 -3.59
N ASP A 275 -11.19 -1.95 -3.28
CA ASP A 275 -12.56 -1.70 -3.71
C ASP A 275 -12.75 -1.91 -5.22
N LEU A 276 -11.78 -1.45 -6.01
CA LEU A 276 -11.88 -1.51 -7.47
C LEU A 276 -11.77 -2.94 -7.98
N MET A 277 -10.89 -3.78 -7.41
CA MET A 277 -10.81 -5.20 -7.77
C MET A 277 -12.03 -5.98 -7.27
N ALA A 278 -12.58 -5.63 -6.09
CA ALA A 278 -13.85 -6.20 -5.65
C ALA A 278 -14.97 -5.94 -6.67
N LYS A 279 -15.07 -4.71 -7.21
CA LYS A 279 -16.02 -4.38 -8.28
C LYS A 279 -15.71 -5.12 -9.59
N VAL A 280 -14.46 -5.10 -10.03
CA VAL A 280 -14.00 -5.71 -11.30
C VAL A 280 -14.19 -7.22 -11.31
N SER A 281 -14.03 -7.87 -10.16
CA SER A 281 -14.29 -9.30 -10.00
C SER A 281 -15.79 -9.67 -9.99
N GLY A 282 -16.70 -8.73 -10.28
CA GLY A 282 -18.15 -8.93 -10.19
C GLY A 282 -18.64 -9.14 -8.76
N GLY A 283 -17.94 -8.58 -7.77
CA GLY A 283 -18.25 -8.75 -6.34
C GLY A 283 -17.82 -10.09 -5.75
N ARG A 284 -17.06 -10.90 -6.49
CA ARG A 284 -16.56 -12.20 -6.00
C ARG A 284 -15.46 -12.02 -4.97
N PHE A 285 -14.48 -11.17 -5.26
CA PHE A 285 -13.41 -10.85 -4.32
C PHE A 285 -13.86 -9.79 -3.31
N VAL A 286 -13.34 -9.90 -2.09
CA VAL A 286 -13.70 -9.03 -0.95
C VAL A 286 -12.57 -8.06 -0.66
N ALA A 287 -12.86 -6.76 -0.74
CA ALA A 287 -12.02 -5.72 -0.18
C ALA A 287 -12.32 -5.60 1.32
N THR A 288 -11.40 -6.10 2.15
CA THR A 288 -11.66 -6.29 3.58
C THR A 288 -11.19 -5.09 4.40
N MET A 289 -12.04 -4.66 5.33
CA MET A 289 -11.75 -3.54 6.22
C MET A 289 -10.52 -3.86 7.08
N HIS A 290 -9.60 -2.92 7.19
CA HIS A 290 -8.39 -3.09 7.99
C HIS A 290 -8.00 -1.77 8.68
N ARG A 291 -7.25 -1.88 9.77
CA ARG A 291 -6.77 -0.75 10.57
C ARG A 291 -5.37 -1.03 11.10
N VAL A 292 -4.69 0.01 11.61
CA VAL A 292 -3.37 -0.14 12.23
C VAL A 292 -3.38 0.44 13.64
N ARG A 293 -3.13 -0.41 14.64
CA ARG A 293 -2.91 -0.01 16.02
C ARG A 293 -1.61 0.77 16.14
N ALA A 294 -1.61 1.75 17.04
CA ALA A 294 -0.40 2.42 17.43
C ALA A 294 0.53 1.46 18.20
N PRO A 295 1.86 1.52 17.98
CA PRO A 295 2.80 0.70 18.73
C PRO A 295 2.70 1.00 20.24
N PRO A 296 2.82 -0.03 21.12
CA PRO A 296 2.83 0.17 22.56
C PRO A 296 3.96 1.12 22.97
N ALA A 297 3.72 1.99 23.96
CA ALA A 297 4.75 2.91 24.45
C ALA A 297 6.02 2.19 24.97
N THR A 298 5.88 0.93 25.40
CA THR A 298 6.95 0.05 25.92
C THR A 298 7.77 -0.65 24.84
N ALA A 299 7.37 -0.59 23.55
CA ALA A 299 8.16 -1.13 22.43
C ALA A 299 9.49 -0.36 22.19
N SER A 300 9.76 0.64 23.02
CA SER A 300 11.01 1.39 23.14
C SER A 300 12.05 0.72 24.06
N SER A 301 11.74 -0.43 24.69
CA SER A 301 12.67 -1.15 25.58
C SER A 301 12.94 -2.58 25.09
N PRO A 302 14.21 -3.04 25.03
CA PRO A 302 14.56 -4.38 24.56
C PRO A 302 14.02 -5.46 25.51
N SER A 303 13.40 -6.49 24.94
CA SER A 303 13.22 -7.77 25.62
C SER A 303 14.59 -8.41 25.86
N PRO A 304 14.92 -8.88 27.08
CA PRO A 304 16.20 -9.53 27.32
C PRO A 304 16.26 -10.85 26.55
N GLY A 305 17.10 -10.91 25.50
CA GLY A 305 17.35 -12.11 24.69
C GLY A 305 17.16 -11.97 23.18
N ALA A 306 16.84 -10.77 22.65
CA ALA A 306 16.79 -10.54 21.20
C ALA A 306 18.19 -10.30 20.61
N ASP A 307 18.50 -11.01 19.54
CA ASP A 307 19.76 -10.98 18.79
C ASP A 307 20.17 -9.54 18.40
N ASP A 308 21.46 -9.21 18.46
CA ASP A 308 21.98 -7.83 18.36
C ASP A 308 21.65 -7.15 17.01
N GLY A 309 21.33 -7.92 15.96
CA GLY A 309 20.88 -7.40 14.66
C GLY A 309 19.45 -6.81 14.68
N MET A 310 18.57 -7.26 15.57
CA MET A 310 17.19 -6.77 15.72
C MET A 310 17.09 -5.50 16.57
N GLN A 311 18.18 -5.05 17.19
CA GLN A 311 18.17 -3.88 18.09
C GLN A 311 18.20 -2.52 17.36
N GLN A 312 18.56 -2.47 16.07
CA GLN A 312 18.78 -1.20 15.32
C GLN A 312 17.51 -0.41 14.96
N GLY A 313 16.33 -0.79 15.46
CA GLY A 313 15.07 -0.04 15.31
C GLY A 313 14.34 0.25 16.62
N LEU A 314 14.88 -0.19 17.77
CA LEU A 314 14.26 0.01 19.08
C LEU A 314 14.19 1.51 19.37
N GLY A 315 12.96 2.05 19.38
CA GLY A 315 12.70 3.47 19.65
C GLY A 315 12.33 4.34 18.44
N MET A 316 12.34 3.81 17.20
CA MET A 316 11.82 4.53 16.03
C MET A 316 10.33 4.24 15.78
N GLY A 317 9.71 3.26 16.45
CA GLY A 317 8.29 2.95 16.23
C GLY A 317 8.12 1.96 15.10
N ARG A 318 7.07 2.11 14.29
CA ARG A 318 6.68 1.14 13.25
C ARG A 318 7.04 1.65 11.86
N PHE A 319 7.56 0.76 11.02
CA PHE A 319 7.72 0.99 9.60
C PHE A 319 6.82 0.05 8.79
N SER A 320 6.38 0.52 7.62
CA SER A 320 5.78 -0.35 6.62
C SER A 320 5.99 0.18 5.23
N VAL A 321 6.02 -0.71 4.24
CA VAL A 321 6.23 -0.35 2.84
C VAL A 321 5.15 -1.00 1.97
N PRO A 322 3.96 -0.39 1.85
CA PRO A 322 2.97 -0.79 0.87
C PRO A 322 3.39 -0.42 -0.56
N PHE A 323 3.11 -1.34 -1.47
CA PHE A 323 3.07 -1.13 -2.90
C PHE A 323 1.62 -1.26 -3.35
N PHE A 324 1.05 -0.14 -3.82
CA PHE A 324 -0.29 -0.09 -4.38
C PHE A 324 -0.19 -0.28 -5.89
N PHE A 325 -0.72 -1.39 -6.40
CA PHE A 325 -0.90 -1.55 -7.83
C PHE A 325 -2.16 -0.81 -8.28
N GLU A 326 -1.98 0.09 -9.25
CA GLU A 326 -3.02 0.94 -9.78
C GLU A 326 -2.94 1.00 -11.31
N PRO A 327 -4.08 0.92 -12.03
CA PRO A 327 -4.10 1.08 -13.48
C PRO A 327 -3.58 2.44 -13.94
N GLY A 328 -3.29 2.57 -15.24
CA GLY A 328 -2.95 3.85 -15.84
C GLY A 328 -4.09 4.87 -15.78
N GLU A 329 -3.77 6.16 -15.85
CA GLU A 329 -4.76 7.26 -15.70
C GLU A 329 -5.93 7.14 -16.68
N GLU A 330 -5.64 6.80 -17.94
CA GLU A 330 -6.64 6.65 -19.01
C GLU A 330 -7.18 5.21 -19.13
N CYS A 331 -6.83 4.32 -18.20
CA CYS A 331 -7.23 2.91 -18.26
C CYS A 331 -8.73 2.77 -18.04
N ALA A 332 -9.40 2.10 -18.98
CA ALA A 332 -10.79 1.69 -18.84
C ALA A 332 -10.87 0.41 -18.01
N VAL A 333 -11.33 0.53 -16.78
CA VAL A 333 -11.51 -0.57 -15.84
C VAL A 333 -12.93 -1.13 -16.00
N ARG A 334 -13.02 -2.43 -16.23
CA ARG A 334 -14.25 -3.15 -16.61
C ARG A 334 -14.45 -4.37 -15.73
N SER A 335 -15.71 -4.73 -15.48
CA SER A 335 -16.04 -5.97 -14.78
C SER A 335 -15.68 -7.19 -15.63
N VAL A 336 -15.33 -8.29 -14.99
CA VAL A 336 -15.21 -9.60 -15.67
C VAL A 336 -16.56 -10.08 -16.22
N ASP A 337 -17.67 -9.55 -15.72
CA ASP A 337 -19.02 -9.92 -16.19
C ASP A 337 -19.54 -9.02 -17.33
N ASP A 338 -18.80 -7.98 -17.71
CA ASP A 338 -19.17 -7.14 -18.85
C ASP A 338 -18.86 -7.90 -20.15
N ASP A 339 -19.89 -8.27 -20.91
CA ASP A 339 -19.71 -8.89 -22.23
C ASP A 339 -18.98 -7.95 -23.19
N ILE A 340 -17.91 -8.45 -23.82
CA ILE A 340 -17.13 -7.72 -24.84
C ILE A 340 -17.99 -7.40 -26.07
N ASP A 341 -19.07 -8.16 -26.31
CA ASP A 341 -19.81 -8.19 -27.58
C ASP A 341 -21.30 -7.74 -27.52
N GLY A 342 -21.78 -7.09 -26.44
CA GLY A 342 -23.21 -6.71 -26.42
C GLY A 342 -23.72 -5.77 -25.33
N GLY A 343 -22.90 -5.32 -24.39
CA GLY A 343 -23.32 -4.34 -23.38
C GLY A 343 -23.34 -2.91 -23.93
N ASP A 344 -24.26 -2.08 -23.45
CA ASP A 344 -24.45 -0.66 -23.80
C ASP A 344 -23.27 0.29 -23.47
N GLY A 345 -22.09 -0.25 -23.14
CA GLY A 345 -20.89 0.51 -22.83
C GLY A 345 -20.94 1.28 -21.49
N THR A 346 -21.98 1.08 -20.66
CA THR A 346 -22.21 1.88 -19.46
C THR A 346 -21.45 1.41 -18.20
N GLY A 347 -20.77 0.25 -18.24
CA GLY A 347 -20.11 -0.37 -17.08
C GLY A 347 -18.63 0.00 -16.85
N ALA A 348 -17.95 0.52 -17.87
CA ALA A 348 -16.52 0.86 -17.79
C ALA A 348 -16.30 2.19 -17.07
N LEU A 349 -15.33 2.22 -16.13
CA LEU A 349 -14.89 3.46 -15.48
C LEU A 349 -13.45 3.79 -15.90
N VAL A 350 -13.16 5.05 -16.14
CA VAL A 350 -11.78 5.52 -16.37
C VAL A 350 -11.10 5.67 -15.01
N TYR A 351 -9.95 5.01 -14.82
CA TYR A 351 -9.29 4.95 -13.52
C TYR A 351 -8.90 6.33 -12.98
N GLY A 352 -8.36 7.19 -13.84
CA GLY A 352 -7.95 8.56 -13.50
C GLY A 352 -9.09 9.42 -12.95
N ASP A 353 -10.30 9.27 -13.49
CA ASP A 353 -11.48 9.99 -12.99
C ASP A 353 -11.92 9.45 -11.63
N HIS A 354 -11.88 8.12 -11.45
CA HIS A 354 -12.21 7.47 -10.20
C HIS A 354 -11.28 7.89 -9.07
N VAL A 355 -9.96 7.84 -9.29
CA VAL A 355 -8.99 8.20 -8.26
C VAL A 355 -9.08 9.69 -7.93
N LYS A 356 -9.22 10.60 -8.92
CA LYS A 356 -9.42 12.03 -8.65
C LYS A 356 -10.69 12.33 -7.87
N ALA A 357 -11.77 11.58 -8.10
CA ALA A 357 -13.00 11.71 -7.33
C ALA A 357 -12.78 11.29 -5.86
N LYS A 358 -12.05 10.20 -5.61
CA LYS A 358 -11.66 9.74 -4.27
C LYS A 358 -10.68 10.72 -3.59
N MET A 359 -9.69 11.25 -4.30
CA MET A 359 -8.71 12.19 -3.73
C MET A 359 -9.36 13.44 -3.12
N LYS A 360 -10.52 13.89 -3.64
CA LYS A 360 -11.28 15.00 -3.04
C LYS A 360 -11.76 14.72 -1.61
N THR A 361 -11.82 13.46 -1.19
CA THR A 361 -12.16 13.08 0.18
C THR A 361 -10.94 12.99 1.10
N TRP A 362 -9.72 13.03 0.56
CA TRP A 362 -8.48 12.94 1.31
C TRP A 362 -8.04 14.31 1.82
N VAL A 363 -7.61 14.37 3.08
CA VAL A 363 -7.26 15.62 3.77
C VAL A 363 -6.11 16.34 3.05
N GLU A 364 -5.14 15.61 2.48
CA GLU A 364 -3.97 16.22 1.83
C GLU A 364 -4.30 16.94 0.51
N PHE A 365 -5.50 16.73 -0.04
CA PHE A 365 -5.94 17.32 -1.32
C PHE A 365 -7.14 18.26 -1.16
N GLN A 366 -7.58 18.53 0.07
CA GLN A 366 -8.64 19.53 0.32
C GLN A 366 -8.11 20.94 0.03
N GLY A 367 -8.57 21.54 -1.07
CA GLY A 367 -8.23 22.92 -1.46
C GLY A 367 -7.27 23.07 -2.65
N LEU A 368 -6.97 21.97 -3.37
CA LEU A 368 -6.28 21.99 -4.66
C LEU A 368 -7.25 22.10 -5.85
#